data_AF-A0A959NBK0-F1
#
_entry.id   AF-A0A959NBK0-F1
#
_cell.length_a   1.000
_cell.length_b   1.000
_cell.length_c   1.000
_cell.angle_alpha   90.00
_cell.angle_beta   90.00
_cell.angle_gamma   90.00
#
_symmetry.space_group_name_H-M   'P 1'
#
loop_
_entity.id
_entity.type
_entity.pdbx_description
1 polymer ?
#
loop_
_entity_poly.entity_id
_entity_poly.type
_entity_poly.pdbx_seq_one_letter_code
_entity_poly.pdbx_strand_id
1 'polypeptide(L)'
;YNNHRLGGDYKWFEDNLEDAEGNPEPSEINAAWTFSGMWNPEKEMPSVLPYVYLPKPRNGSYDITLETILNWIPSRNAESFNIYFWKSKFPQALENGEKLKDGPSAVGEPIFIKNQTEKYFNPETLEKNSTYYWRIDEIVDGAAVEGPLWHFTTKE
;
A
#
# COMPACT_ATOMS: atom_id res chain seq x y z
N TYR A 1 -7.72 29.80 11.85
CA TYR A 1 -7.85 31.09 12.55
C TYR A 1 -9.19 31.08 13.25
N ASN A 2 -9.21 30.88 14.57
CA ASN A 2 -10.42 31.10 15.35
C ASN A 2 -10.75 32.60 15.28
N ASN A 3 -12.01 32.93 15.00
CA ASN A 3 -12.46 34.31 14.95
C ASN A 3 -12.71 34.78 16.38
N HIS A 4 -11.75 35.48 16.96
CA HIS A 4 -11.88 36.06 18.28
C HIS A 4 -12.42 37.49 18.22
N ARG A 5 -13.21 37.86 19.21
CA ARG A 5 -13.64 39.25 19.39
C ARG A 5 -12.46 40.11 19.85
N LEU A 6 -12.40 41.36 19.37
CA LEU A 6 -11.49 42.39 19.92
C LEU A 6 -11.80 42.59 21.42
N GLY A 7 -10.81 42.26 22.27
CA GLY A 7 -10.95 42.28 23.73
C GLY A 7 -11.21 40.93 24.39
N GLY A 8 -11.11 39.83 23.65
CA GLY A 8 -11.33 38.47 24.14
C GLY A 8 -12.78 38.01 23.98
N ASP A 9 -12.96 36.69 23.97
CA ASP A 9 -14.29 36.10 23.89
C ASP A 9 -15.01 36.26 25.24
N TYR A 10 -16.34 36.38 25.19
CA TYR A 10 -17.12 36.36 26.41
C TYR A 10 -17.04 34.97 27.04
N LYS A 11 -17.17 34.85 28.37
CA LYS A 11 -17.18 33.54 29.06
C LYS A 11 -18.12 32.47 28.47
N TRP A 12 -19.23 32.89 27.83
CA TRP A 12 -20.17 31.97 27.17
C TRP A 12 -19.75 31.53 25.75
N PHE A 13 -18.67 32.11 25.24
CA PHE A 13 -18.10 31.92 23.90
C PHE A 13 -16.59 31.63 23.95
N GLU A 14 -16.02 31.47 25.14
CA GLU A 14 -14.63 31.01 25.32
C GLU A 14 -14.53 29.57 24.80
N ASP A 15 -13.49 29.30 24.02
CA ASP A 15 -13.14 27.94 23.62
C ASP A 15 -12.80 27.15 24.88
N ASN A 16 -13.67 26.21 25.23
CA ASN A 16 -13.52 25.35 26.39
C ASN A 16 -13.28 23.90 25.96
N LEU A 17 -12.84 23.66 24.72
CA LEU A 17 -12.65 22.30 24.22
C LEU A 17 -11.65 21.52 25.06
N GLU A 18 -10.59 22.13 25.60
CA GLU A 18 -9.59 21.44 26.44
C GLU A 18 -10.11 21.12 27.85
N ASP A 19 -10.99 21.96 28.41
CA ASP A 19 -11.52 21.84 29.77
C ASP A 19 -12.87 21.10 29.86
N ALA A 20 -13.50 20.83 28.70
CA ALA A 20 -14.80 20.17 28.65
C ALA A 20 -14.70 18.69 29.02
N GLU A 21 -15.57 18.25 29.93
CA GLU A 21 -15.66 16.84 30.30
C GLU A 21 -16.01 15.97 29.08
N GLY A 22 -15.15 15.00 28.76
CA GLY A 22 -15.33 14.08 27.63
C GLY A 22 -14.90 14.66 26.27
N ASN A 23 -14.06 15.70 26.26
CA ASN A 23 -13.45 16.19 25.03
C ASN A 23 -12.59 15.11 24.35
N PRO A 24 -12.68 14.98 23.02
CA PRO A 24 -11.80 14.05 22.30
C PRO A 24 -10.40 14.64 22.13
N GLU A 25 -9.40 13.79 22.16
CA GLU A 25 -8.11 14.12 21.58
C GLU A 25 -8.27 14.31 20.06
N PRO A 26 -7.46 15.16 19.39
CA PRO A 26 -7.53 15.33 17.94
C PRO A 26 -7.43 14.01 17.15
N SER A 27 -6.72 13.01 17.69
CA SER A 27 -6.63 11.67 17.10
C SER A 27 -7.91 10.82 17.26
N GLU A 28 -8.78 11.18 18.19
CA GLU A 28 -10.07 10.50 18.43
C GLU A 28 -11.20 11.07 17.55
N ILE A 29 -11.02 12.27 16.99
CA ILE A 29 -11.97 12.91 16.06
C ILE A 29 -11.90 12.21 14.70
N ASN A 30 -12.61 11.09 14.58
CA ASN A 30 -12.81 10.36 13.33
C ASN A 30 -14.30 10.33 12.94
N ALA A 31 -14.64 9.66 11.84
CA ALA A 31 -16.03 9.55 11.40
C ALA A 31 -16.90 8.79 12.43
N ALA A 32 -16.37 7.74 13.06
CA ALA A 32 -17.10 7.02 14.11
C ALA A 32 -17.47 7.95 15.28
N TRP A 33 -16.52 8.76 15.75
CA TRP A 33 -16.75 9.74 16.80
C TRP A 33 -17.74 10.83 16.37
N THR A 34 -17.52 11.42 15.18
CA THR A 34 -18.35 12.50 14.62
C THR A 34 -19.82 12.11 14.50
N PHE A 35 -20.09 10.85 14.19
CA PHE A 35 -21.45 10.34 13.98
C PHE A 35 -21.94 9.45 15.14
N SER A 36 -21.32 9.57 16.32
CA SER A 36 -21.71 8.83 17.54
C SER A 36 -21.84 7.32 17.32
N GLY A 37 -20.96 6.74 16.50
CA GLY A 37 -20.95 5.33 16.12
C GLY A 37 -22.02 4.92 15.12
N MET A 38 -22.94 5.80 14.72
CA MET A 38 -23.98 5.51 13.72
C MET A 38 -23.42 5.38 12.30
N TRP A 39 -22.20 5.89 12.06
CA TRP A 39 -21.49 5.73 10.80
C TRP A 39 -19.99 5.62 11.05
N ASN A 40 -19.42 4.46 10.75
CA ASN A 40 -17.98 4.25 10.78
C ASN A 40 -17.50 3.71 9.42
N PRO A 41 -17.23 4.59 8.44
CA PRO A 41 -16.75 4.17 7.14
C PRO A 41 -15.40 3.43 7.21
N GLU A 42 -14.58 3.63 8.24
CA GLU A 42 -13.30 2.89 8.38
C GLU A 42 -13.50 1.43 8.76
N LYS A 43 -14.62 1.12 9.43
CA LYS A 43 -15.04 -0.24 9.81
C LYS A 43 -15.98 -0.88 8.80
N GLU A 44 -16.84 -0.09 8.16
CA GLU A 44 -17.94 -0.59 7.32
C GLU A 44 -17.72 -0.41 5.82
N MET A 45 -16.83 0.48 5.38
CA MET A 45 -16.56 0.56 3.94
C MET A 45 -15.75 -0.66 3.53
N PRO A 46 -16.20 -1.39 2.49
CA PRO A 46 -15.36 -2.40 1.88
C PRO A 46 -14.07 -1.74 1.40
N SER A 47 -12.95 -2.45 1.53
CA SER A 47 -11.65 -1.93 1.13
C SER A 47 -11.74 -1.41 -0.32
N VAL A 48 -11.48 -0.12 -0.51
CA VAL A 48 -11.69 0.59 -1.80
C VAL A 48 -10.82 -0.03 -2.90
N LEU A 49 -9.78 -0.75 -2.51
CA LEU A 49 -9.06 -1.74 -3.30
C LEU A 49 -8.98 -3.03 -2.46
N PRO A 50 -9.35 -4.20 -3.00
CA PRO A 50 -9.25 -5.46 -2.26
C PRO A 50 -7.81 -5.86 -1.93
N TYR A 51 -6.78 -5.22 -2.52
CA TYR A 51 -5.36 -5.52 -2.36
C TYR A 51 -4.49 -4.35 -2.90
N VAL A 52 -3.17 -4.43 -2.75
CA VAL A 52 -2.18 -3.45 -3.29
C VAL A 52 -2.42 -3.10 -4.76
N TYR A 53 -2.17 -1.85 -5.14
CA TYR A 53 -2.38 -1.40 -6.52
C TYR A 53 -1.33 -0.38 -7.00
N LEU A 54 -1.36 -0.05 -8.29
CA LEU A 54 -0.48 0.92 -8.95
C LEU A 54 1.03 0.68 -8.67
N PRO A 55 1.57 -0.47 -9.10
CA PRO A 55 2.98 -0.77 -8.93
C PRO A 55 3.88 0.20 -9.70
N LYS A 56 5.05 0.48 -9.13
CA LYS A 56 6.20 1.08 -9.81
C LYS A 56 7.42 0.18 -9.59
N PRO A 57 8.13 -0.27 -10.63
CA PRO A 57 7.80 -0.14 -12.05
C PRO A 57 6.40 -0.64 -12.38
N ARG A 58 5.78 -0.06 -13.42
CA ARG A 58 4.46 -0.50 -13.86
C ARG A 58 4.57 -1.96 -14.28
N ASN A 59 3.53 -2.75 -14.00
CA ASN A 59 3.48 -4.13 -14.47
C ASN A 59 3.74 -4.21 -15.99
N GLY A 60 4.72 -5.01 -16.39
CA GLY A 60 5.14 -5.18 -17.77
C GLY A 60 6.11 -4.13 -18.30
N SER A 61 6.65 -3.24 -17.46
CA SER A 61 7.67 -2.29 -17.91
C SER A 61 8.96 -2.99 -18.34
N TYR A 62 9.59 -2.46 -19.39
CA TYR A 62 10.90 -2.86 -19.90
C TYR A 62 11.90 -1.71 -19.75
N ASP A 63 13.19 -1.98 -19.99
CA ASP A 63 14.29 -1.01 -19.92
C ASP A 63 14.41 -0.30 -18.55
N ILE A 64 14.18 -1.07 -17.48
CA ILE A 64 14.25 -0.57 -16.11
C ILE A 64 15.71 -0.54 -15.62
N THR A 65 16.08 0.51 -14.88
CA THR A 65 17.42 0.67 -14.32
C THR A 65 17.70 -0.35 -13.21
N LEU A 66 18.97 -0.67 -12.96
CA LEU A 66 19.35 -1.68 -11.96
C LEU A 66 19.18 -1.17 -10.52
N GLU A 67 19.04 0.14 -10.36
CA GLU A 67 18.81 0.84 -9.10
C GLU A 67 17.31 1.11 -8.85
N THR A 68 16.42 0.44 -9.59
CA THR A 68 14.97 0.67 -9.45
C THR A 68 14.49 0.32 -8.05
N ILE A 69 13.58 1.14 -7.52
CA ILE A 69 12.90 0.89 -6.26
C ILE A 69 11.47 0.48 -6.57
N LEU A 70 11.04 -0.66 -6.00
CA LEU A 70 9.67 -1.13 -6.12
C LEU A 70 8.78 -0.30 -5.17
N ASN A 71 7.66 0.23 -5.65
CA ASN A 71 6.70 0.98 -4.85
C ASN A 71 5.27 0.56 -5.20
N TRP A 72 4.37 0.62 -4.23
CA TRP A 72 2.96 0.28 -4.42
C TRP A 72 2.06 1.22 -3.61
N ILE A 73 0.78 1.26 -3.97
CA ILE A 73 -0.26 1.91 -3.17
C ILE A 73 -0.98 0.81 -2.39
N PRO A 74 -0.98 0.88 -1.04
CA PRO A 74 -1.66 -0.12 -0.23
C PRO A 74 -3.18 0.06 -0.26
N SER A 75 -3.90 -0.99 0.14
CA SER A 75 -5.31 -0.90 0.47
C SER A 75 -5.54 -0.09 1.75
N ARG A 76 -6.82 0.22 2.03
CA ARG A 76 -7.21 0.88 3.27
C ARG A 76 -6.95 -0.09 4.44
N ASN A 77 -6.40 0.42 5.54
CA ASN A 77 -6.09 -0.33 6.77
C ASN A 77 -4.97 -1.38 6.65
N ALA A 78 -4.15 -1.36 5.59
CA ALA A 78 -2.97 -2.22 5.52
C ALA A 78 -1.99 -1.91 6.68
N GLU A 79 -1.70 -2.93 7.48
CA GLU A 79 -0.80 -2.87 8.64
C GLU A 79 0.66 -3.08 8.24
N SER A 80 0.90 -4.05 7.35
CA SER A 80 2.24 -4.41 6.85
C SER A 80 2.17 -5.16 5.53
N PHE A 81 3.34 -5.43 4.94
CA PHE A 81 3.51 -5.97 3.58
C PHE A 81 4.48 -7.13 3.57
N ASN A 82 3.99 -8.32 3.23
CA ASN A 82 4.83 -9.47 2.90
C ASN A 82 5.32 -9.33 1.45
N ILE A 83 6.63 -9.19 1.28
CA ILE A 83 7.24 -8.98 -0.04
C ILE A 83 7.74 -10.31 -0.58
N TYR A 84 7.30 -10.61 -1.81
CA TYR A 84 7.81 -11.71 -2.62
C TYR A 84 8.51 -11.15 -3.84
N PHE A 85 9.73 -11.60 -4.11
CA PHE A 85 10.54 -11.11 -5.23
C PHE A 85 11.43 -12.21 -5.78
N TRP A 86 11.40 -12.44 -7.09
CA TRP A 86 12.26 -13.45 -7.72
C TRP A 86 12.59 -13.10 -9.17
N LYS A 87 13.72 -13.64 -9.63
CA LYS A 87 14.13 -13.57 -11.03
C LYS A 87 13.47 -14.69 -11.82
N SER A 88 13.03 -14.41 -13.04
CA SER A 88 12.49 -15.43 -13.93
C SER A 88 13.52 -16.51 -14.25
N LYS A 89 13.05 -17.76 -14.35
CA LYS A 89 13.83 -18.86 -14.95
C LYS A 89 13.81 -18.82 -16.49
N PHE A 90 12.90 -18.04 -17.09
CA PHE A 90 12.68 -17.96 -18.54
C PHE A 90 12.67 -16.50 -19.00
N PRO A 91 13.82 -15.93 -19.43
CA PRO A 91 13.94 -14.50 -19.73
C PRO A 91 13.05 -14.01 -20.89
N GLN A 92 12.60 -14.91 -21.79
CA GLN A 92 11.88 -14.56 -23.04
C GLN A 92 10.36 -14.83 -23.05
N ALA A 93 9.77 -15.34 -21.96
CA ALA A 93 8.41 -15.89 -22.02
C ALA A 93 7.26 -14.88 -22.28
N LEU A 94 7.53 -13.56 -22.31
CA LEU A 94 6.48 -12.53 -22.36
C LEU A 94 6.56 -11.53 -23.53
N GLU A 95 7.56 -11.61 -24.41
CA GLU A 95 7.72 -10.63 -25.50
C GLU A 95 6.55 -10.62 -26.51
N ASN A 96 5.76 -11.69 -26.60
CA ASN A 96 4.70 -11.83 -27.60
C ASN A 96 3.27 -11.83 -27.05
N GLY A 97 3.04 -11.36 -25.82
CA GLY A 97 1.68 -11.33 -25.24
C GLY A 97 1.05 -12.71 -25.06
N GLU A 98 1.86 -13.78 -25.13
CA GLU A 98 1.42 -15.10 -24.72
C GLU A 98 1.17 -15.06 -23.20
N LYS A 99 -0.11 -15.13 -22.82
CA LYS A 99 -0.46 -15.54 -21.45
C LYS A 99 0.31 -16.80 -21.14
N LEU A 100 1.02 -16.82 -20.01
CA LEU A 100 1.52 -18.07 -19.43
C LEU A 100 0.35 -19.06 -19.42
N LYS A 101 0.45 -20.11 -20.23
CA LYS A 101 -0.63 -21.10 -20.39
C LYS A 101 -0.80 -21.94 -19.12
N ASP A 102 0.21 -21.94 -18.27
CA ASP A 102 0.23 -22.54 -16.94
C ASP A 102 0.56 -21.43 -15.92
N GLY A 103 -0.03 -21.49 -14.72
CA GLY A 103 0.01 -20.44 -13.69
C GLY A 103 1.41 -20.11 -13.13
N PRO A 104 1.52 -19.61 -11.88
CA PRO A 104 2.79 -19.16 -11.28
C PRO A 104 3.97 -20.15 -11.42
N SER A 105 3.70 -21.46 -11.52
CA SER A 105 4.70 -22.50 -11.77
C SER A 105 5.54 -22.31 -13.05
N ALA A 106 5.01 -21.64 -14.09
CA ALA A 106 5.76 -21.38 -15.32
C ALA A 106 6.78 -20.24 -15.19
N VAL A 107 6.66 -19.39 -14.16
CA VAL A 107 7.52 -18.21 -13.93
C VAL A 107 8.48 -18.37 -12.74
N GLY A 108 8.34 -19.45 -11.98
CA GLY A 108 9.13 -19.74 -10.77
C GLY A 108 8.29 -19.64 -9.50
N GLU A 109 8.80 -20.16 -8.38
CA GLU A 109 8.12 -20.06 -7.09
C GLU A 109 8.34 -18.68 -6.46
N PRO A 110 7.30 -18.06 -5.87
CA PRO A 110 7.45 -16.79 -5.18
C PRO A 110 8.37 -16.94 -3.97
N ILE A 111 9.46 -16.17 -3.95
CA ILE A 111 10.44 -16.18 -2.86
C ILE A 111 10.05 -15.10 -1.86
N PHE A 112 9.68 -15.50 -0.64
CA PHE A 112 9.46 -14.56 0.46
C PHE A 112 10.77 -13.89 0.86
N ILE A 113 10.78 -12.56 0.86
CA ILE A 113 11.96 -11.76 1.22
C ILE A 113 11.87 -11.31 2.68
N LYS A 114 10.80 -10.60 3.02
CA LYS A 114 10.56 -10.05 4.36
C LYS A 114 9.14 -9.48 4.49
N ASN A 115 8.75 -9.20 5.73
CA ASN A 115 7.64 -8.32 6.05
C ASN A 115 8.18 -6.91 6.39
N GLN A 116 7.45 -5.85 5.99
CA GLN A 116 7.78 -4.47 6.37
C GLN A 116 6.54 -3.56 6.39
N THR A 117 6.66 -2.34 6.94
CA THR A 117 5.56 -1.36 6.99
C THR A 117 5.71 -0.25 5.93
N GLU A 118 6.89 -0.09 5.34
CA GLU A 118 7.08 0.87 4.26
C GLU A 118 6.51 0.37 2.94
N LYS A 119 6.09 1.31 2.09
CA LYS A 119 5.37 1.05 0.84
C LYS A 119 6.32 0.93 -0.36
N TYR A 120 7.58 0.58 -0.07
CA TYR A 120 8.64 0.45 -1.04
C TYR A 120 9.63 -0.65 -0.66
N PHE A 121 10.28 -1.22 -1.67
CA PHE A 121 11.32 -2.23 -1.52
C PHE A 121 12.46 -1.97 -2.50
N ASN A 122 13.70 -2.01 -2.00
CA ASN A 122 14.89 -1.91 -2.85
C ASN A 122 15.45 -3.32 -3.11
N PRO A 123 15.33 -3.86 -4.34
CA PRO A 123 16.02 -5.07 -4.74
C PRO A 123 17.50 -4.74 -4.94
N GLU A 124 18.32 -4.97 -3.90
CA GLU A 124 19.73 -4.55 -3.83
C GLU A 124 20.60 -4.95 -5.04
N THR A 125 20.27 -6.06 -5.70
CA THR A 125 21.03 -6.57 -6.85
C THR A 125 20.10 -6.98 -7.98
N LEU A 126 20.19 -6.25 -9.09
CA LEU A 126 19.52 -6.59 -10.33
C LEU A 126 20.56 -6.84 -11.44
N GLU A 127 20.29 -7.85 -12.25
CA GLU A 127 21.09 -8.17 -13.42
C GLU A 127 20.50 -7.49 -14.65
N LYS A 128 21.36 -7.19 -15.63
CA LYS A 128 20.93 -6.66 -16.95
C LYS A 128 20.13 -7.71 -17.72
N ASN A 129 19.30 -7.22 -18.65
CA ASN A 129 18.49 -8.04 -19.56
C ASN A 129 17.77 -9.21 -18.83
N SER A 130 17.14 -8.90 -17.70
CA SER A 130 16.55 -9.88 -16.81
C SER A 130 15.15 -9.47 -16.40
N THR A 131 14.22 -10.44 -16.46
CA THR A 131 12.84 -10.24 -16.02
C THR A 131 12.69 -10.66 -14.57
N TYR A 132 12.15 -9.76 -13.75
CA TYR A 132 11.87 -9.98 -12.34
C TYR A 132 10.37 -9.94 -12.09
N TYR A 133 9.93 -10.78 -11.17
CA TYR A 133 8.55 -10.90 -10.71
C TYR A 133 8.46 -10.54 -9.24
N TRP A 134 7.34 -9.95 -8.87
CA TRP A 134 7.10 -9.53 -7.50
C TRP A 134 5.62 -9.47 -7.17
N ARG A 135 5.33 -9.72 -5.90
CA ARG A 135 3.99 -9.71 -5.31
C ARG A 135 4.10 -9.12 -3.92
N ILE A 136 3.07 -8.38 -3.51
CA ILE A 136 2.94 -7.87 -2.15
C ILE A 136 1.65 -8.40 -1.58
N ASP A 137 1.75 -9.17 -0.50
CA ASP A 137 0.58 -9.60 0.26
C ASP A 137 0.43 -8.67 1.47
N GLU A 138 -0.74 -8.04 1.59
CA GLU A 138 -1.01 -7.08 2.67
C GLU A 138 -1.50 -7.80 3.91
N ILE A 139 -1.08 -7.33 5.08
CA ILE A 139 -1.70 -7.72 6.34
C ILE A 139 -2.78 -6.70 6.68
N VAL A 140 -4.02 -7.17 6.79
CA VAL A 140 -5.19 -6.37 7.18
C VAL A 140 -5.95 -7.14 8.25
N ASP A 141 -6.18 -6.53 9.41
CA ASP A 141 -6.83 -7.16 10.56
C ASP A 141 -6.17 -8.50 10.95
N GLY A 142 -4.83 -8.56 10.87
CA GLY A 142 -4.03 -9.76 11.13
C GLY A 142 -4.13 -10.88 10.08
N ALA A 143 -4.88 -10.70 9.00
CA ALA A 143 -4.99 -11.67 7.91
C ALA A 143 -4.20 -11.23 6.68
N ALA A 144 -3.58 -12.19 5.97
CA ALA A 144 -2.88 -11.92 4.72
C ALA A 144 -3.86 -11.88 3.55
N VAL A 145 -3.80 -10.81 2.76
CA VAL A 145 -4.55 -10.62 1.53
C VAL A 145 -3.57 -10.66 0.37
N GLU A 146 -3.71 -11.68 -0.47
CA GLU A 146 -2.80 -11.90 -1.59
C GLU A 146 -2.91 -10.78 -2.64
N GLY A 147 -1.78 -10.24 -3.05
CA GLY A 147 -1.70 -9.22 -4.09
C GLY A 147 -1.62 -9.78 -5.52
N PRO A 148 -1.80 -8.92 -6.54
CA PRO A 148 -1.59 -9.28 -7.93
C PRO A 148 -0.09 -9.52 -8.21
N LEU A 149 0.16 -10.44 -9.15
CA LEU A 149 1.51 -10.70 -9.66
C LEU A 149 1.93 -9.58 -10.63
N TRP A 150 3.09 -8.98 -10.39
CA TRP A 150 3.70 -7.98 -11.26
C TRP A 150 5.07 -8.41 -11.77
N HIS A 151 5.48 -7.84 -12.91
CA HIS A 151 6.81 -8.05 -13.45
C HIS A 151 7.39 -6.80 -14.12
N PHE A 152 8.71 -6.78 -14.29
CA PHE A 152 9.44 -5.81 -15.11
C PHE A 152 10.73 -6.43 -15.67
N THR A 153 11.29 -5.83 -16.70
CA THR A 153 12.54 -6.25 -17.34
C THR A 153 13.58 -5.14 -17.26
N THR A 154 14.79 -5.49 -16.83
CA THR A 154 15.91 -4.55 -16.72
C THR A 154 16.53 -4.25 -18.08
N LYS A 155 17.16 -3.08 -18.17
CA LYS A 155 17.94 -2.66 -19.33
C LYS A 155 19.10 -3.61 -19.65
N GLU A 156 19.53 -3.62 -20.90
CA GLU A 156 20.74 -4.33 -21.37
C GLU A 156 22.04 -3.80 -20.72
#